data_AF-A0A7X8FU17-F1
#
_entry.id   AF-A0A7X8FU17-F1
#
_cell.length_a   1.000
_cell.length_b   1.000
_cell.length_c   1.000
_cell.angle_alpha   90.00
_cell.angle_beta   90.00
_cell.angle_gamma   90.00
#
_symmetry.space_group_name_H-M   'P 1'
#
loop_
_entity.id
_entity.type
_entity.pdbx_description
1 polymer ?
#
loop_
_entity_poly.entity_id
_entity_poly.type
_entity_poly.pdbx_seq_one_letter_code
_entity_poly.pdbx_strand_id
1 'polypeptide(L)'
;DFQAARDNLQRSRERYNQALALQESPELRSESDRLLAALGSEITRTENEYVVREVRQLILTGRNHYYMGSFEQAEQTFIQARNRWRVTNIEDNAEVQHWLTIVDTALSMKTGRTIPVSAPLYPQMSQMLSSASTLYLQGRQLMGAGQRTEAIAALSNARKKLQQVQLVYPLNREAGELTLRIDQVIDPESFRSFFRQKVDYIRANYRSEGRTLYSELLDLYEIDSDFPGLKKLVDDVEIYLGIKIPPPDPASIARSSELTRSARRIYDANSRSVFQVALSQLDEAIRLNPDNQEAITLKDRMQTAVGGQAVAVLSAEDEERYQQAVRELQRGNKITASALVEQLMQSPGSRNSAKIADLKRRIDSQL
;
A
#
# COMPACT_ATOMS: atom_id res chain seq x y z
N ASP A 1 28.93 3.43 0.70
CA ASP A 1 27.92 4.08 1.55
C ASP A 1 27.46 5.37 0.88
N PHE A 2 26.22 5.42 0.39
CA PHE A 2 25.68 6.58 -0.33
C PHE A 2 25.33 7.75 0.58
N GLN A 3 24.98 7.49 1.85
CA GLN A 3 24.68 8.57 2.80
C GLN A 3 25.94 9.38 3.08
N ALA A 4 27.05 8.70 3.38
CA ALA A 4 28.34 9.34 3.58
C ALA A 4 28.79 10.15 2.34
N ALA A 5 28.53 9.66 1.13
CA ALA A 5 28.84 10.39 -0.10
C ALA A 5 28.02 11.68 -0.24
N ARG A 6 26.72 11.65 0.05
CA ARG A 6 25.85 12.85 0.05
C ARG A 6 26.25 13.84 1.13
N ASP A 7 26.60 13.36 2.33
CA ASP A 7 27.05 14.22 3.43
C ASP A 7 28.37 14.93 3.08
N ASN A 8 29.32 14.20 2.48
CA ASN A 8 30.56 14.81 2.02
C ASN A 8 30.35 15.81 0.88
N LEU A 9 29.46 15.50 -0.08
CA LEU A 9 29.08 16.43 -1.15
C LEU A 9 28.49 17.73 -0.56
N GLN A 10 27.61 17.62 0.43
CA GLN A 10 27.04 18.77 1.12
C GLN A 10 28.11 19.58 1.86
N ARG A 11 29.03 18.91 2.58
CA ARG A 11 30.15 19.60 3.26
C ARG A 11 31.03 20.35 2.27
N SER A 12 31.29 19.76 1.10
CA SER A 12 32.03 20.44 0.04
C SER A 12 31.30 21.71 -0.43
N ARG A 13 29.98 21.65 -0.65
CA ARG A 13 29.17 22.84 -0.96
C ARG A 13 29.31 23.92 0.10
N GLU A 14 29.19 23.54 1.37
CA GLU A 14 29.32 24.48 2.49
C GLU A 14 30.70 25.14 2.52
N ARG A 15 31.77 24.39 2.25
CA ARG A 15 33.14 24.93 2.19
C ARG A 15 33.34 25.88 1.01
N TYR A 16 32.82 25.58 -0.18
CA TYR A 16 32.87 26.51 -1.30
C TYR A 16 32.09 27.80 -1.00
N ASN A 17 30.90 27.69 -0.40
CA ASN A 17 30.12 28.86 -0.02
C ASN A 17 30.83 29.71 1.05
N GLN A 18 31.52 29.09 2.01
CA GLN A 18 32.37 29.79 2.97
C GLN A 18 33.51 30.55 2.28
N ALA A 19 34.18 29.92 1.31
CA ALA A 19 35.25 30.57 0.55
C ALA A 19 34.73 31.75 -0.28
N LEU A 20 33.60 31.59 -0.97
CA LEU A 20 32.94 32.64 -1.75
C LEU A 20 32.48 33.82 -0.88
N ALA A 21 32.01 33.55 0.34
CA ALA A 21 31.63 34.59 1.30
C ALA A 21 32.84 35.42 1.80
N LEU A 22 34.04 34.83 1.83
CA LEU A 22 35.28 35.54 2.17
C LEU A 22 35.81 36.32 0.97
N GLN A 23 35.81 35.72 -0.22
CA GLN A 23 36.23 36.35 -1.45
C GLN A 23 35.40 35.84 -2.63
N GLU A 24 34.60 36.74 -3.17
CA GLU A 24 33.72 36.44 -4.29
C GLU A 24 34.52 36.16 -5.58
N SER A 25 34.21 35.04 -6.26
CA SER A 25 34.76 34.69 -7.57
C SER A 25 33.70 34.03 -8.45
N PRO A 26 33.34 34.65 -9.59
CA PRO A 26 32.42 34.06 -10.57
C PRO A 26 32.92 32.73 -11.14
N GLU A 27 34.24 32.62 -11.37
CA GLU A 27 34.87 31.42 -11.92
C GLU A 27 34.78 30.25 -10.94
N LEU A 28 35.13 30.48 -9.67
CA LEU A 28 35.05 29.46 -8.61
C LEU A 28 33.60 29.00 -8.38
N ARG A 29 32.64 29.94 -8.43
CA ARG A 29 31.21 29.60 -8.33
C ARG A 29 30.79 28.67 -9.46
N SER A 30 31.05 29.06 -10.70
CA SER A 30 30.67 28.25 -11.88
C SER A 30 31.34 26.87 -11.87
N GLU A 31 32.63 26.82 -11.52
CA GLU A 31 33.37 25.56 -11.46
C GLU A 31 32.86 24.64 -10.35
N SER A 32 32.68 25.15 -9.12
CA SER A 32 32.18 24.36 -7.99
C SER A 32 30.75 23.88 -8.24
N ASP A 33 29.88 24.71 -8.83
CA ASP A 33 28.52 24.32 -9.22
C ASP A 33 28.54 23.17 -10.23
N ARG A 34 29.36 23.27 -11.27
CA ARG A 34 29.49 22.20 -12.28
C ARG A 34 30.03 20.91 -11.67
N LEU A 35 31.10 20.97 -10.87
CA LEU A 35 31.74 19.79 -10.29
C LEU A 35 30.81 19.08 -9.30
N LEU A 36 30.21 19.83 -8.37
CA LEU A 36 29.33 19.25 -7.36
C LEU A 36 28.02 18.73 -7.97
N ALA A 37 27.46 19.41 -8.98
CA ALA A 37 26.28 18.91 -9.69
C ALA A 37 26.58 17.61 -10.46
N ALA A 38 27.74 17.51 -11.11
CA ALA A 38 28.17 16.30 -11.80
C ALA A 38 28.36 15.13 -10.82
N LEU A 39 29.09 15.35 -9.72
CA LEU A 39 29.31 14.34 -8.68
C LEU A 39 27.99 13.92 -8.01
N GLY A 40 27.12 14.88 -7.70
CA GLY A 40 25.79 14.60 -7.15
C GLY A 40 24.92 13.76 -8.10
N SER A 41 24.94 14.07 -9.39
CA SER A 41 24.24 13.28 -10.42
C SER A 41 24.80 11.86 -10.50
N GLU A 42 26.12 11.67 -10.40
CA GLU A 42 26.74 10.35 -10.41
C GLU A 42 26.39 9.52 -9.17
N ILE A 43 26.40 10.14 -7.98
CA ILE A 43 25.97 9.51 -6.72
C ILE A 43 24.52 9.06 -6.84
N THR A 44 23.61 9.96 -7.21
CA THR A 44 22.17 9.64 -7.36
C THR A 44 21.94 8.56 -8.41
N ARG A 45 22.61 8.63 -9.56
CA ARG A 45 22.49 7.62 -10.62
C ARG A 45 22.92 6.25 -10.11
N THR A 46 24.07 6.16 -9.46
CA THR A 46 24.61 4.90 -8.94
C THR A 46 23.75 4.34 -7.82
N GLU A 47 23.27 5.18 -6.89
CA GLU A 47 22.34 4.74 -5.84
C GLU A 47 21.02 4.23 -6.42
N ASN A 48 20.51 4.89 -7.47
CA ASN A 48 19.25 4.53 -8.10
C ASN A 48 19.27 3.11 -8.69
N GLU A 49 20.42 2.63 -9.19
CA GLU A 49 20.57 1.26 -9.69
C GLU A 49 20.26 0.22 -8.59
N TYR A 50 20.68 0.50 -7.34
CA TYR A 50 20.37 -0.34 -6.19
C TYR A 50 18.91 -0.17 -5.75
N VAL A 51 18.43 1.07 -5.69
CA VAL A 51 17.03 1.39 -5.33
C VAL A 51 16.05 0.65 -6.23
N VAL A 52 16.22 0.70 -7.55
CA VAL A 52 15.34 0.01 -8.52
C VAL A 52 15.27 -1.49 -8.22
N ARG A 53 16.43 -2.14 -8.00
CA ARG A 53 16.51 -3.58 -7.70
C ARG A 53 15.84 -3.92 -6.37
N GLU A 54 16.09 -3.16 -5.32
CA GLU A 54 15.51 -3.38 -4.00
C GLU A 54 14.00 -3.16 -4.00
N VAL A 55 13.51 -2.10 -4.66
CA VAL A 55 12.08 -1.84 -4.84
C VAL A 55 11.41 -2.99 -5.59
N ARG A 56 12.05 -3.53 -6.64
CA ARG A 56 11.53 -4.71 -7.35
C ARG A 56 11.40 -5.92 -6.42
N GLN A 57 12.39 -6.20 -5.58
CA GLN A 57 12.30 -7.29 -4.60
C GLN A 57 11.18 -7.06 -3.59
N LEU A 58 11.04 -5.83 -3.08
CA LEU A 58 9.96 -5.48 -2.16
C LEU A 58 8.58 -5.64 -2.83
N ILE A 59 8.42 -5.26 -4.10
CA ILE A 59 7.18 -5.48 -4.84
C ILE A 59 6.86 -6.97 -4.92
N LEU A 60 7.83 -7.82 -5.28
CA LEU A 60 7.62 -9.27 -5.38
C LEU A 60 7.25 -9.88 -4.02
N THR A 61 7.92 -9.49 -2.95
CA THR A 61 7.61 -9.92 -1.58
C THR A 61 6.21 -9.46 -1.14
N GLY A 62 5.86 -8.20 -1.39
CA GLY A 62 4.54 -7.64 -1.09
C GLY A 62 3.42 -8.36 -1.85
N ARG A 63 3.63 -8.67 -3.13
CA ARG A 63 2.72 -9.49 -3.95
C ARG A 63 2.51 -10.87 -3.35
N ASN A 64 3.59 -11.55 -2.92
CA ASN A 64 3.49 -12.86 -2.29
C ASN A 64 2.68 -12.80 -0.99
N HIS A 65 2.95 -11.82 -0.11
CA HIS A 65 2.14 -11.63 1.10
C HIS A 65 0.66 -11.40 0.77
N TYR A 66 0.37 -10.59 -0.25
CA TYR A 66 -1.00 -10.33 -0.68
C TYR A 66 -1.71 -11.59 -1.18
N TYR A 67 -1.07 -12.39 -2.06
CA TYR A 67 -1.67 -13.64 -2.56
C TYR A 67 -1.81 -14.72 -1.47
N MET A 68 -1.02 -14.65 -0.41
CA MET A 68 -1.18 -15.49 0.79
C MET A 68 -2.28 -14.98 1.74
N GLY A 69 -2.91 -13.84 1.45
CA GLY A 69 -3.96 -13.23 2.29
C GLY A 69 -3.43 -12.43 3.48
N SER A 70 -2.11 -12.27 3.61
CA SER A 70 -1.41 -11.51 4.65
C SER A 70 -1.34 -10.02 4.30
N PHE A 71 -2.50 -9.36 4.25
CA PHE A 71 -2.62 -7.99 3.75
C PHE A 71 -1.86 -6.96 4.58
N GLU A 72 -1.78 -7.11 5.91
CA GLU A 72 -1.01 -6.20 6.77
C GLU A 72 0.50 -6.28 6.47
N GLN A 73 1.02 -7.48 6.21
CA GLN A 73 2.44 -7.68 5.83
C GLN A 73 2.71 -7.14 4.42
N ALA A 74 1.76 -7.30 3.51
CA ALA A 74 1.84 -6.74 2.16
C ALA A 74 1.90 -5.21 2.22
N GLU A 75 1.01 -4.57 2.99
CA GLU A 75 0.97 -3.11 3.18
C GLU A 75 2.31 -2.58 3.68
N GLN A 76 2.83 -3.16 4.77
CA GLN A 76 4.11 -2.77 5.35
C GLN A 76 5.24 -2.89 4.32
N THR A 77 5.25 -3.96 3.52
CA THR A 77 6.26 -4.17 2.48
C THR A 77 6.16 -3.13 1.37
N PHE A 78 4.96 -2.80 0.91
CA PHE A 78 4.77 -1.75 -0.11
C PHE A 78 5.07 -0.34 0.42
N ILE A 79 4.82 -0.05 1.70
CA ILE A 79 5.26 1.19 2.35
C ILE A 79 6.79 1.27 2.36
N GLN A 80 7.48 0.15 2.68
CA GLN A 80 8.94 0.08 2.59
C GLN A 80 9.42 0.33 1.15
N ALA A 81 8.77 -0.28 0.15
CA ALA A 81 9.09 -0.05 -1.27
C ALA A 81 8.92 1.41 -1.67
N ARG A 82 7.82 2.05 -1.26
CA ARG A 82 7.55 3.48 -1.50
C ARG A 82 8.63 4.35 -0.88
N ASN A 83 8.97 4.10 0.38
CA ASN A 83 10.00 4.87 1.09
C ASN A 83 11.37 4.68 0.45
N ARG A 84 11.71 3.47 0.00
CA ARG A 84 12.97 3.20 -0.67
C ARG A 84 13.06 3.88 -2.04
N TRP A 85 11.99 3.83 -2.83
CA TRP A 85 11.90 4.52 -4.11
C TRP A 85 12.16 6.03 -3.99
N ARG A 86 11.57 6.64 -2.94
CA ARG A 86 11.70 8.08 -2.65
C ARG A 86 13.11 8.55 -2.28
N VAL A 87 14.07 7.64 -2.09
CA VAL A 87 15.46 8.00 -1.80
C VAL A 87 16.16 8.65 -3.00
N THR A 88 15.86 8.18 -4.21
CA THR A 88 16.47 8.68 -5.47
C THR A 88 15.46 9.24 -6.46
N ASN A 89 14.16 9.07 -6.21
CA ASN A 89 13.06 9.51 -7.07
C ASN A 89 12.08 10.37 -6.28
N ILE A 90 11.39 11.28 -6.97
CA ILE A 90 10.46 12.22 -6.32
C ILE A 90 9.02 11.83 -6.60
N GLU A 91 8.75 11.45 -7.85
CA GLU A 91 7.49 10.87 -8.23
C GLU A 91 7.36 9.48 -7.61
N ASP A 92 6.14 9.15 -7.19
CA ASP A 92 5.85 7.84 -6.64
C ASP A 92 5.93 6.76 -7.73
N ASN A 93 6.37 5.57 -7.34
CA ASN A 93 6.35 4.43 -8.24
C ASN A 93 4.89 3.98 -8.46
N ALA A 94 4.40 4.10 -9.70
CA ALA A 94 3.00 3.80 -10.05
C ALA A 94 2.58 2.38 -9.67
N GLU A 95 3.48 1.40 -9.81
CA GLU A 95 3.21 0.00 -9.46
C GLU A 95 3.06 -0.18 -7.95
N VAL A 96 3.94 0.43 -7.15
CA VAL A 96 3.83 0.41 -5.68
C VAL A 96 2.52 1.06 -5.22
N GLN A 97 2.16 2.20 -5.80
CA GLN A 97 0.91 2.89 -5.45
C GLN A 97 -0.33 2.06 -5.80
N HIS A 98 -0.33 1.44 -6.98
CA HIS A 98 -1.41 0.55 -7.39
C HIS A 98 -1.61 -0.60 -6.40
N TRP A 99 -0.51 -1.25 -5.98
CA TRP A 99 -0.56 -2.31 -4.98
C TRP A 99 -1.01 -1.82 -3.60
N LEU A 100 -0.60 -0.64 -3.16
CA LEU A 100 -1.08 -0.05 -1.91
C LEU A 100 -2.61 0.16 -1.94
N THR A 101 -3.17 0.67 -3.04
CA THR A 101 -4.62 0.83 -3.18
C THR A 101 -5.37 -0.50 -3.09
N ILE A 102 -4.84 -1.55 -3.73
CA ILE A 102 -5.44 -2.90 -3.69
C ILE A 102 -5.40 -3.46 -2.27
N VAL A 103 -4.26 -3.34 -1.58
CA VAL A 103 -4.10 -3.82 -0.21
C VAL A 103 -5.01 -3.06 0.76
N ASP A 104 -5.10 -1.74 0.64
CA ASP A 104 -5.99 -0.90 1.46
C ASP A 104 -7.46 -1.30 1.27
N THR A 105 -7.88 -1.54 0.02
CA THR A 105 -9.21 -2.08 -0.29
C THR A 105 -9.45 -3.40 0.45
N ALA A 106 -8.51 -4.34 0.38
CA ALA A 106 -8.62 -5.63 1.05
C ALA A 106 -8.66 -5.52 2.59
N LEU A 107 -7.85 -4.64 3.19
CA LEU A 107 -7.84 -4.36 4.63
C LEU A 107 -9.15 -3.72 5.11
N SER A 108 -9.68 -2.75 4.34
CA SER A 108 -10.95 -2.10 4.66
C SER A 108 -12.12 -3.09 4.69
N MET A 109 -12.11 -4.08 3.80
CA MET A 109 -13.12 -5.13 3.73
C MET A 109 -13.02 -6.13 4.90
N LYS A 110 -11.81 -6.35 5.44
CA LYS A 110 -11.60 -7.19 6.64
C LYS A 110 -11.83 -6.46 7.96
N THR A 111 -11.84 -5.14 7.96
CA THR A 111 -12.00 -4.34 9.18
C THR A 111 -13.32 -4.68 9.89
N GLY A 112 -13.28 -4.79 11.22
CA GLY A 112 -14.46 -5.12 12.04
C GLY A 112 -14.78 -6.61 12.15
N ARG A 113 -14.08 -7.48 11.41
CA ARG A 113 -14.19 -8.95 11.59
C ARG A 113 -13.49 -9.45 12.85
N THR A 114 -12.58 -8.67 13.42
CA THR A 114 -11.91 -8.94 14.69
C THR A 114 -12.02 -7.73 15.61
N ILE A 115 -11.84 -7.95 16.92
CA ILE A 115 -11.85 -6.89 17.92
C ILE A 115 -10.40 -6.52 18.21
N PRO A 116 -9.95 -5.28 17.93
CA PRO A 116 -8.60 -4.86 18.26
C PRO A 116 -8.34 -4.94 19.75
N VAL A 117 -7.16 -5.41 20.16
CA VAL A 117 -6.74 -5.45 21.58
C VAL A 117 -6.71 -4.06 22.23
N SER A 118 -6.52 -3.01 21.42
CA SER A 118 -6.55 -1.62 21.82
C SER A 118 -7.97 -1.04 21.95
N ALA A 119 -9.01 -1.77 21.53
CA ALA A 119 -10.37 -1.28 21.61
C ALA A 119 -10.82 -1.18 23.08
N PRO A 120 -11.50 -0.08 23.49
CA PRO A 120 -11.91 0.10 24.89
C PRO A 120 -12.76 -1.05 25.46
N LEU A 121 -13.60 -1.66 24.62
CA LEU A 121 -14.49 -2.76 25.00
C LEU A 121 -13.85 -4.15 24.80
N TYR A 122 -12.58 -4.24 24.42
CA TYR A 122 -11.92 -5.52 24.13
C TYR A 122 -12.02 -6.52 25.30
N PRO A 123 -11.75 -6.16 26.57
CA PRO A 123 -11.81 -7.13 27.67
C PRO A 123 -13.21 -7.72 27.86
N GLN A 124 -14.25 -6.88 27.79
CA GLN A 124 -15.64 -7.32 28.00
C GLN A 124 -16.11 -8.21 26.85
N MET A 125 -15.85 -7.81 25.60
CA MET A 125 -16.27 -8.57 24.42
C MET A 125 -15.53 -9.90 24.32
N SER A 126 -14.23 -9.92 24.61
CA SER A 126 -13.43 -11.15 24.63
C SER A 126 -13.95 -12.14 25.68
N GLN A 127 -14.34 -11.64 26.86
CA GLN A 127 -14.95 -12.47 27.90
C GLN A 127 -16.30 -13.04 27.45
N MET A 128 -17.12 -12.26 26.74
CA MET A 128 -18.40 -12.72 26.20
C MET A 128 -18.20 -13.83 25.15
N LEU A 129 -17.26 -13.64 24.21
CA LEU A 129 -16.90 -14.64 23.19
C LEU A 129 -16.42 -15.95 23.82
N SER A 130 -15.46 -15.87 24.74
CA SER A 130 -14.94 -17.03 25.47
C SER A 130 -16.04 -17.77 26.26
N SER A 131 -16.93 -17.03 26.92
CA SER A 131 -18.08 -17.62 27.63
C SER A 131 -19.07 -18.29 26.68
N ALA A 132 -19.33 -17.69 25.51
CA ALA A 132 -20.21 -18.26 24.51
C ALA A 132 -19.62 -19.54 23.89
N SER A 133 -18.31 -19.57 23.64
CA SER A 133 -17.59 -20.76 23.18
C SER A 133 -17.69 -21.92 24.18
N THR A 134 -17.47 -21.64 25.47
CA THR A 134 -17.64 -22.62 26.55
C THR A 134 -19.07 -23.19 26.57
N LEU A 135 -20.09 -22.32 26.50
CA LEU A 135 -21.49 -22.73 26.46
C LEU A 135 -21.85 -23.53 25.20
N TYR A 136 -21.26 -23.20 24.06
CA TYR A 136 -21.42 -23.96 22.81
C TYR A 136 -20.86 -25.38 22.95
N LEU A 137 -19.65 -25.54 23.47
CA LEU A 137 -19.02 -26.84 23.70
C LEU A 137 -19.86 -27.69 24.67
N GLN A 138 -20.31 -27.10 25.77
CA GLN A 138 -21.21 -27.74 26.72
C GLN A 138 -22.53 -28.17 26.04
N GLY A 139 -23.15 -27.27 25.29
CA GLY A 139 -24.39 -27.54 24.56
C GLY A 139 -24.25 -28.70 23.57
N ARG A 140 -23.13 -28.76 22.84
CA ARG A 140 -22.82 -29.88 21.94
C ARG A 140 -22.67 -31.20 22.67
N GLN A 141 -21.97 -31.21 23.80
CA GLN A 141 -21.81 -32.41 24.61
C GLN A 141 -23.17 -32.93 25.12
N LEU A 142 -24.01 -32.03 25.63
CA LEU A 142 -25.35 -32.35 26.11
C LEU A 142 -26.27 -32.86 24.98
N MET A 143 -26.19 -32.28 23.78
CA MET A 143 -26.91 -32.80 22.60
C MET A 143 -26.49 -34.24 22.29
N GLY A 144 -25.18 -34.53 22.30
CA GLY A 144 -24.66 -35.88 22.07
C GLY A 144 -25.06 -36.89 23.15
N ALA A 145 -25.28 -36.42 24.38
CA ALA A 145 -25.76 -37.23 25.50
C ALA A 145 -27.30 -37.41 25.53
N GLY A 146 -28.03 -36.83 24.57
CA GLY A 146 -29.50 -36.89 24.53
C GLY A 146 -30.20 -35.93 25.49
N GLN A 147 -29.46 -35.10 26.23
CA GLN A 147 -29.98 -34.10 27.18
C GLN A 147 -30.39 -32.82 26.43
N ARG A 148 -31.40 -32.95 25.58
CA ARG A 148 -31.77 -31.92 24.60
C ARG A 148 -32.20 -30.59 25.24
N THR A 149 -32.94 -30.64 26.34
CA THR A 149 -33.48 -29.43 26.99
C THR A 149 -32.35 -28.58 27.57
N GLU A 150 -31.43 -29.21 28.30
CA GLU A 150 -30.26 -28.59 28.91
C GLU A 150 -29.31 -28.07 27.83
N ALA A 151 -29.13 -28.85 26.76
CA ALA A 151 -28.34 -28.44 25.61
C ALA A 151 -28.87 -27.16 24.96
N ILE A 152 -30.18 -27.12 24.66
CA ILE A 152 -30.82 -25.94 24.06
C ILE A 152 -30.72 -24.73 24.99
N ALA A 153 -30.84 -24.91 26.30
CA ALA A 153 -30.66 -23.82 27.26
C ALA A 153 -29.23 -23.24 27.21
N ALA A 154 -28.19 -24.09 27.21
CA ALA A 154 -26.80 -23.67 27.11
C ALA A 154 -26.52 -22.94 25.78
N LEU A 155 -26.98 -23.52 24.67
CA LEU A 155 -26.83 -22.97 23.31
C LEU A 155 -27.57 -21.64 23.14
N SER A 156 -28.75 -21.49 23.72
CA SER A 156 -29.50 -20.22 23.71
C SER A 156 -28.79 -19.13 24.50
N ASN A 157 -28.16 -19.48 25.63
CA ASN A 157 -27.36 -18.54 26.41
C ASN A 157 -26.08 -18.13 25.68
N ALA A 158 -25.44 -19.06 24.96
CA ALA A 158 -24.33 -18.73 24.06
C ALA A 158 -24.77 -17.70 23.02
N ARG A 159 -25.88 -17.96 22.32
CA ARG A 159 -26.43 -17.06 21.29
C ARG A 159 -26.71 -15.65 21.80
N LYS A 160 -27.31 -15.51 22.99
CA LYS A 160 -27.55 -14.18 23.60
C LYS A 160 -26.26 -13.37 23.80
N LYS A 161 -25.18 -14.04 24.21
CA LYS A 161 -23.86 -13.39 24.36
C LYS A 161 -23.28 -12.98 23.01
N LEU A 162 -23.38 -13.84 22.01
CA LEU A 162 -22.92 -13.53 20.65
C LEU A 162 -23.68 -12.34 20.05
N GLN A 163 -25.00 -12.27 20.27
CA GLN A 163 -25.81 -11.12 19.86
C GLN A 163 -25.33 -9.81 20.51
N GLN A 164 -24.95 -9.83 21.79
CA GLN A 164 -24.40 -8.64 22.46
C GLN A 164 -23.07 -8.20 21.84
N VAL A 165 -22.22 -9.14 21.44
CA VAL A 165 -20.98 -8.84 20.72
C VAL A 165 -21.31 -8.24 19.35
N GLN A 166 -22.26 -8.82 18.61
CA GLN A 166 -22.66 -8.35 17.28
C GLN A 166 -23.38 -7.00 17.28
N LEU A 167 -24.00 -6.58 18.39
CA LEU A 167 -24.54 -5.22 18.51
C LEU A 167 -23.44 -4.15 18.43
N VAL A 168 -22.23 -4.47 18.90
CA VAL A 168 -21.08 -3.55 18.89
C VAL A 168 -20.16 -3.81 17.69
N TYR A 169 -19.97 -5.08 17.33
CA TYR A 169 -19.13 -5.54 16.22
C TYR A 169 -19.95 -6.43 15.28
N PRO A 170 -20.79 -5.87 14.40
CA PRO A 170 -21.75 -6.62 13.59
C PRO A 170 -21.13 -7.67 12.67
N LEU A 171 -19.89 -7.43 12.22
CA LEU A 171 -19.17 -8.29 11.30
C LEU A 171 -18.20 -9.25 12.02
N ASN A 172 -18.26 -9.33 13.35
CA ASN A 172 -17.32 -10.13 14.12
C ASN A 172 -17.38 -11.61 13.69
N ARG A 173 -16.25 -12.11 13.19
CA ARG A 173 -16.10 -13.45 12.64
C ARG A 173 -16.44 -14.53 13.66
N GLU A 174 -15.85 -14.45 14.86
CA GLU A 174 -16.04 -15.49 15.88
C GLU A 174 -17.51 -15.58 16.31
N ALA A 175 -18.18 -14.44 16.46
CA ALA A 175 -19.60 -14.40 16.79
C ALA A 175 -20.49 -14.93 15.65
N GLY A 176 -20.19 -14.56 14.39
CA GLY A 176 -20.90 -15.06 13.20
C GLY A 176 -20.78 -16.58 13.08
N GLU A 177 -19.54 -17.09 13.09
CA GLU A 177 -19.24 -18.52 12.99
C GLU A 177 -19.88 -19.32 14.12
N LEU A 178 -19.70 -18.90 15.39
CA LEU A 178 -20.30 -19.60 16.52
C LEU A 178 -21.83 -19.60 16.46
N THR A 179 -22.44 -18.52 15.98
CA THR A 179 -23.90 -18.48 15.79
C THR A 179 -24.37 -19.53 14.78
N LEU A 180 -23.72 -19.63 13.62
CA LEU A 180 -24.01 -20.64 12.61
C LEU A 180 -23.79 -22.06 13.13
N ARG A 181 -22.71 -22.29 13.88
CA ARG A 181 -22.43 -23.60 14.51
C ARG A 181 -23.48 -23.97 15.55
N ILE A 182 -23.99 -23.00 16.32
CA ILE A 182 -25.08 -23.25 17.27
C ILE A 182 -26.34 -23.67 16.50
N ASP A 183 -26.71 -22.97 15.43
CA ASP A 183 -27.89 -23.31 14.62
C ASP A 183 -27.79 -24.72 14.02
N GLN A 184 -26.61 -25.08 13.49
CA GLN A 184 -26.33 -26.41 12.97
C GLN A 184 -26.51 -27.51 14.03
N VAL A 185 -26.19 -27.23 15.29
CA VAL A 185 -26.30 -28.20 16.40
C VAL A 185 -27.75 -28.33 16.88
N ILE A 186 -28.49 -27.23 16.95
CA ILE A 186 -29.88 -27.25 17.44
C ILE A 186 -30.80 -27.98 16.45
N ASP A 187 -30.67 -27.67 15.16
CA ASP A 187 -31.49 -28.25 14.11
C ASP A 187 -30.69 -28.36 12.79
N PRO A 188 -30.05 -29.52 12.56
CA PRO A 188 -29.24 -29.74 11.37
C PRO A 188 -30.03 -29.67 10.06
N GLU A 189 -31.31 -30.06 10.04
CA GLU A 189 -32.12 -30.10 8.83
C GLU A 189 -32.57 -28.70 8.41
N SER A 190 -33.08 -27.93 9.38
CA SER A 190 -33.41 -26.52 9.17
C SER A 190 -32.17 -25.72 8.78
N PHE A 191 -31.03 -25.98 9.42
CA PHE A 191 -29.76 -25.33 9.09
C PHE A 191 -29.34 -25.56 7.64
N ARG A 192 -29.44 -26.80 7.11
CA ARG A 192 -29.10 -27.08 5.70
C ARG A 192 -29.97 -26.29 4.71
N SER A 193 -31.24 -26.08 5.03
CA SER A 193 -32.15 -25.29 4.19
C SER A 193 -31.83 -23.80 4.28
N PHE A 194 -31.60 -23.29 5.50
CA PHE A 194 -31.15 -21.93 5.74
C PHE A 194 -29.83 -21.61 5.04
N PHE A 195 -28.83 -22.50 5.13
CA PHE A 195 -27.52 -22.33 4.51
C PHE A 195 -27.64 -22.13 3.00
N ARG A 196 -28.41 -23.00 2.32
CA ARG A 196 -28.68 -22.89 0.88
C ARG A 196 -29.33 -21.56 0.52
N GLN A 197 -30.39 -21.19 1.23
CA GLN A 197 -31.10 -19.92 1.01
C GLN A 197 -30.18 -18.70 1.21
N LYS A 198 -29.30 -18.74 2.22
CA LYS A 198 -28.37 -17.66 2.51
C LYS A 198 -27.31 -17.52 1.41
N VAL A 199 -26.76 -18.63 0.90
CA VAL A 199 -25.83 -18.62 -0.24
C VAL A 199 -26.49 -18.03 -1.49
N ASP A 200 -27.72 -18.45 -1.80
CA ASP A 200 -28.46 -17.93 -2.96
C ASP A 200 -28.81 -16.45 -2.80
N TYR A 201 -29.15 -16.02 -1.58
CA TYR A 201 -29.37 -14.60 -1.27
C TYR A 201 -28.11 -13.77 -1.49
N ILE A 202 -26.95 -14.22 -0.98
CA ILE A 202 -25.68 -13.51 -1.18
C ILE A 202 -25.36 -13.43 -2.67
N ARG A 203 -25.51 -14.53 -3.42
CA ARG A 203 -25.28 -14.56 -4.86
C ARG A 203 -26.11 -13.51 -5.63
N ALA A 204 -27.34 -13.27 -5.20
CA ALA A 204 -28.22 -12.28 -5.83
C ALA A 204 -27.92 -10.83 -5.38
N ASN A 205 -27.41 -10.61 -4.17
CA ASN A 205 -27.42 -9.30 -3.53
C ASN A 205 -26.03 -8.74 -3.15
N TYR A 206 -24.93 -9.47 -3.34
CA TYR A 206 -23.58 -9.00 -2.98
C TYR A 206 -23.18 -7.69 -3.67
N ARG A 207 -23.84 -7.31 -4.77
CA ARG A 207 -23.55 -6.07 -5.49
C ARG A 207 -24.10 -4.81 -4.80
N SER A 208 -25.18 -4.93 -4.03
CA SER A 208 -25.80 -3.83 -3.28
C SER A 208 -25.27 -3.72 -1.84
N GLU A 209 -24.99 -4.84 -1.19
CA GLU A 209 -24.55 -4.91 0.22
C GLU A 209 -23.20 -5.61 0.38
N GLY A 210 -22.22 -5.19 -0.43
CA GLY A 210 -20.96 -5.91 -0.63
C GLY A 210 -20.21 -6.31 0.64
N ARG A 211 -19.95 -5.39 1.56
CA ARG A 211 -19.13 -5.66 2.74
C ARG A 211 -19.81 -6.61 3.74
N THR A 212 -21.08 -6.38 4.05
CA THR A 212 -21.84 -7.22 5.00
C THR A 212 -22.02 -8.61 4.45
N LEU A 213 -22.47 -8.73 3.20
CA LEU A 213 -22.69 -10.05 2.58
C LEU A 213 -21.40 -10.80 2.33
N TYR A 214 -20.29 -10.11 2.07
CA TYR A 214 -18.98 -10.74 2.03
C TYR A 214 -18.56 -11.29 3.40
N SER A 215 -18.80 -10.54 4.48
CA SER A 215 -18.53 -11.03 5.84
C SER A 215 -19.32 -12.31 6.14
N GLU A 216 -20.62 -12.32 5.85
CA GLU A 216 -21.46 -13.49 6.03
C GLU A 216 -21.04 -14.66 5.13
N LEU A 217 -20.63 -14.38 3.89
CA LEU A 217 -20.14 -15.37 2.95
C LEU A 217 -18.88 -16.08 3.46
N LEU A 218 -17.95 -15.31 4.03
CA LEU A 218 -16.75 -15.87 4.65
C LEU A 218 -17.12 -16.74 5.86
N ASP A 219 -18.07 -16.31 6.69
CA ASP A 219 -18.52 -17.10 7.83
C ASP A 219 -19.14 -18.43 7.35
N LEU A 220 -19.96 -18.42 6.28
CA LEU A 220 -20.50 -19.65 5.67
C LEU A 220 -19.38 -20.56 5.11
N TYR A 221 -18.35 -19.97 4.49
CA TYR A 221 -17.20 -20.70 3.95
C TYR A 221 -16.39 -21.41 5.03
N GLU A 222 -16.27 -20.83 6.23
CA GLU A 222 -15.62 -21.45 7.39
C GLU A 222 -16.46 -22.60 8.00
N ILE A 223 -17.78 -22.63 7.76
CA ILE A 223 -18.65 -23.72 8.20
C ILE A 223 -18.59 -24.93 7.26
N ASP A 224 -18.67 -24.69 5.95
CA ASP A 224 -18.68 -25.74 4.93
C ASP A 224 -18.05 -25.23 3.63
N SER A 225 -16.72 -25.31 3.55
CA SER A 225 -15.95 -24.86 2.38
C SER A 225 -16.15 -25.73 1.13
N ASP A 226 -16.66 -26.96 1.32
CA ASP A 226 -16.95 -27.91 0.25
C ASP A 226 -18.36 -27.74 -0.34
N PHE A 227 -19.17 -26.81 0.21
CA PHE A 227 -20.51 -26.55 -0.29
C PHE A 227 -20.49 -26.17 -1.79
N PRO A 228 -21.30 -26.83 -2.65
CA PRO A 228 -21.25 -26.63 -4.10
C PRO A 228 -21.39 -25.17 -4.54
N GLY A 229 -20.36 -24.67 -5.23
CA GLY A 229 -20.35 -23.31 -5.77
C GLY A 229 -20.01 -22.20 -4.75
N LEU A 230 -19.79 -22.52 -3.47
CA LEU A 230 -19.45 -21.52 -2.46
C LEU A 230 -18.09 -20.88 -2.71
N LYS A 231 -17.07 -21.71 -2.97
CA LYS A 231 -15.71 -21.24 -3.28
C LYS A 231 -15.69 -20.28 -4.48
N LYS A 232 -16.41 -20.64 -5.55
CA LYS A 232 -16.54 -19.77 -6.72
C LYS A 232 -17.27 -18.47 -6.38
N LEU A 233 -18.30 -18.53 -5.55
CA LEU A 233 -19.00 -17.33 -5.09
C LEU A 233 -18.08 -16.41 -4.28
N VAL A 234 -17.23 -16.96 -3.40
CA VAL A 234 -16.18 -16.19 -2.70
C VAL A 234 -15.27 -15.49 -3.70
N ASP A 235 -14.75 -16.23 -4.69
CA ASP A 235 -13.89 -15.66 -5.73
C ASP A 235 -14.59 -14.52 -6.50
N ASP A 236 -15.84 -14.74 -6.93
CA ASP A 236 -16.62 -13.75 -7.69
C ASP A 236 -16.89 -12.47 -6.88
N VAL A 237 -17.16 -12.61 -5.57
CA VAL A 237 -17.37 -11.50 -4.65
C VAL A 237 -16.06 -10.76 -4.35
N GLU A 238 -14.96 -11.47 -4.09
CA GLU A 238 -13.66 -10.87 -3.84
C GLU A 238 -13.15 -10.08 -5.05
N ILE A 239 -13.36 -10.59 -6.27
CA ILE A 239 -13.04 -9.88 -7.52
C ILE A 239 -13.89 -8.61 -7.64
N TYR A 240 -15.20 -8.71 -7.40
CA TYR A 240 -16.10 -7.55 -7.47
C TYR A 240 -15.75 -6.45 -6.46
N LEU A 241 -15.35 -6.85 -5.25
CA LEU A 241 -14.97 -5.92 -4.18
C LEU A 241 -13.54 -5.38 -4.34
N GLY A 242 -12.79 -5.81 -5.36
CA GLY A 242 -11.40 -5.40 -5.56
C GLY A 242 -10.42 -6.00 -4.54
N ILE A 243 -10.85 -7.03 -3.80
CA ILE A 243 -10.03 -7.76 -2.83
C ILE A 243 -9.11 -8.74 -3.56
N LYS A 244 -9.53 -9.26 -4.71
CA LYS A 244 -8.78 -10.21 -5.55
C LYS A 244 -8.64 -9.65 -6.95
N ILE A 245 -7.42 -9.70 -7.48
CA ILE A 245 -7.14 -9.28 -8.86
C ILE A 245 -7.65 -10.37 -9.81
N PRO A 246 -8.56 -10.05 -10.74
CA PRO A 246 -8.99 -11.01 -11.74
C PRO A 246 -7.84 -11.38 -12.68
N PRO A 247 -7.78 -12.62 -13.19
CA PRO A 247 -6.87 -12.96 -14.27
C PRO A 247 -7.07 -12.00 -15.46
N PRO A 248 -5.98 -11.52 -16.09
CA PRO A 248 -6.08 -10.66 -17.27
C PRO A 248 -6.87 -11.33 -18.39
N ASP A 249 -7.78 -10.59 -19.03
CA ASP A 249 -8.47 -11.07 -20.22
C ASP A 249 -7.53 -11.07 -21.46
N PRO A 250 -7.85 -11.82 -22.53
CA PRO A 250 -7.00 -11.90 -23.71
C PRO A 250 -6.71 -10.54 -24.39
N ALA A 251 -7.64 -9.59 -24.35
CA ALA A 251 -7.44 -8.26 -24.92
C ALA A 251 -6.47 -7.43 -24.06
N SER A 252 -6.58 -7.51 -22.73
CA SER A 252 -5.62 -6.90 -21.79
C SER A 252 -4.21 -7.47 -21.98
N ILE A 253 -4.07 -8.78 -22.17
CA ILE A 253 -2.77 -9.43 -22.47
C ILE A 253 -2.19 -8.93 -23.80
N ALA A 254 -3.01 -8.87 -24.85
CA ALA A 254 -2.58 -8.40 -26.17
C ALA A 254 -2.15 -6.93 -26.13
N ARG A 255 -2.93 -6.08 -25.45
CA ARG A 255 -2.63 -4.65 -25.29
C ARG A 255 -1.37 -4.42 -24.45
N SER A 256 -1.20 -5.16 -23.36
CA SER A 256 0.02 -5.15 -22.56
C SER A 256 1.25 -5.45 -23.44
N SER A 257 1.18 -6.51 -24.26
CA SER A 257 2.26 -6.90 -25.17
C SER A 257 2.55 -5.86 -26.26
N GLU A 258 1.52 -5.17 -26.77
CA GLU A 258 1.69 -4.07 -27.73
C GLU A 258 2.42 -2.87 -27.11
N LEU A 259 2.00 -2.46 -25.91
CA LEU A 259 2.63 -1.37 -25.16
C LEU A 259 4.09 -1.69 -24.83
N THR A 260 4.40 -2.93 -24.43
CA THR A 260 5.78 -3.39 -24.20
C THR A 260 6.63 -3.27 -25.47
N ARG A 261 6.12 -3.70 -26.63
CA ARG A 261 6.84 -3.59 -27.91
C ARG A 261 7.02 -2.13 -28.34
N SER A 262 6.04 -1.27 -28.09
CA SER A 262 6.17 0.17 -28.32
C SER A 262 7.29 0.78 -27.48
N ALA A 263 7.28 0.53 -26.18
CA ALA A 263 8.29 1.01 -25.24
C ALA A 263 9.68 0.46 -25.58
N ARG A 264 9.79 -0.80 -26.01
CA ARG A 264 11.05 -1.40 -26.46
C ARG A 264 11.66 -0.67 -27.65
N ARG A 265 10.85 -0.29 -28.66
CA ARG A 265 11.36 0.49 -29.81
C ARG A 265 11.96 1.83 -29.37
N ILE A 266 11.35 2.49 -28.38
CA ILE A 266 11.89 3.74 -27.81
C ILE A 266 13.24 3.50 -27.12
N TYR A 267 13.34 2.41 -26.35
CA TYR A 267 14.57 2.02 -25.68
C TYR A 267 15.70 1.73 -26.65
N ASP A 268 15.42 0.90 -27.67
CA ASP A 268 16.41 0.45 -28.66
C ASP A 268 16.90 1.61 -29.55
N ALA A 269 16.02 2.60 -29.81
CA ALA A 269 16.38 3.84 -30.49
C ALA A 269 17.21 4.81 -29.60
N ASN A 270 17.50 4.45 -28.35
CA ASN A 270 18.22 5.24 -27.35
C ASN A 270 17.71 6.69 -27.19
N SER A 271 16.40 6.88 -27.40
CA SER A 271 15.78 8.21 -27.37
C SER A 271 15.42 8.61 -25.95
N ARG A 272 16.43 8.96 -25.15
CA ARG A 272 16.28 9.25 -23.70
C ARG A 272 15.26 10.35 -23.38
N SER A 273 15.10 11.33 -24.27
CA SER A 273 14.13 12.43 -24.10
C SER A 273 12.67 11.96 -24.05
N VAL A 274 12.36 10.78 -24.58
CA VAL A 274 11.00 10.21 -24.59
C VAL A 274 10.87 8.98 -23.68
N PHE A 275 11.85 8.69 -22.83
CA PHE A 275 11.79 7.57 -21.89
C PHE A 275 10.61 7.69 -20.91
N GLN A 276 10.18 8.90 -20.55
CA GLN A 276 9.00 9.07 -19.71
C GLN A 276 7.72 8.51 -20.37
N VAL A 277 7.57 8.70 -21.69
CA VAL A 277 6.44 8.12 -22.44
C VAL A 277 6.53 6.59 -22.43
N ALA A 278 7.72 6.04 -22.63
CA ALA A 278 7.93 4.58 -22.60
C ALA A 278 7.67 4.00 -21.20
N LEU A 279 8.08 4.68 -20.13
CA LEU A 279 7.81 4.29 -18.75
C LEU A 279 6.30 4.27 -18.47
N SER A 280 5.54 5.30 -18.88
CA SER A 280 4.08 5.29 -18.75
C SER A 280 3.42 4.17 -19.55
N GLN A 281 3.92 3.84 -20.74
CA GLN A 281 3.43 2.68 -21.51
C GLN A 281 3.68 1.37 -20.78
N LEU A 282 4.83 1.23 -20.11
CA LEU A 282 5.17 0.04 -19.34
C LEU A 282 4.38 -0.07 -18.04
N ASP A 283 4.12 1.03 -17.35
CA ASP A 283 3.23 1.06 -16.19
C ASP A 283 1.82 0.57 -16.57
N GLU A 284 1.28 1.04 -17.69
CA GLU A 284 -0.01 0.57 -18.20
C GLU A 284 0.05 -0.91 -18.63
N ALA A 285 1.14 -1.33 -19.27
CA ALA A 285 1.32 -2.74 -19.66
C ALA A 285 1.31 -3.67 -18.43
N ILE A 286 1.98 -3.28 -17.35
CA ILE A 286 2.03 -4.04 -16.09
C ILE A 286 0.69 -4.00 -15.38
N ARG A 287 -0.02 -2.86 -15.40
CA ARG A 287 -1.38 -2.76 -14.84
C ARG A 287 -2.37 -3.71 -15.53
N LEU A 288 -2.28 -3.81 -16.86
CA LEU A 288 -3.14 -4.70 -17.66
C LEU A 288 -2.75 -6.18 -17.52
N ASN A 289 -1.46 -6.47 -17.36
CA ASN A 289 -0.96 -7.82 -17.13
C ASN A 289 0.19 -7.79 -16.10
N PRO A 290 -0.12 -7.99 -14.81
CA PRO A 290 0.86 -7.96 -13.72
C PRO A 290 1.98 -9.02 -13.82
N ASP A 291 1.81 -10.01 -14.70
CA ASP A 291 2.76 -11.09 -14.93
C ASP A 291 3.56 -10.92 -16.24
N ASN A 292 3.43 -9.77 -16.92
CA ASN A 292 4.24 -9.45 -18.09
C ASN A 292 5.70 -9.16 -17.69
N GLN A 293 6.49 -10.23 -17.60
CA GLN A 293 7.89 -10.16 -17.17
C GLN A 293 8.76 -9.32 -18.12
N GLU A 294 8.41 -9.25 -19.41
CA GLU A 294 9.14 -8.43 -20.38
C GLU A 294 8.95 -6.94 -20.07
N ALA A 295 7.71 -6.51 -19.83
CA ALA A 295 7.40 -5.14 -19.44
C ALA A 295 8.11 -4.74 -18.14
N ILE A 296 8.02 -5.60 -17.12
CA ILE A 296 8.68 -5.41 -15.82
C ILE A 296 10.19 -5.22 -16.00
N THR A 297 10.84 -6.15 -16.70
CA THR A 297 12.29 -6.12 -16.88
C THR A 297 12.72 -4.90 -17.69
N LEU A 298 11.96 -4.51 -18.71
CA LEU A 298 12.26 -3.34 -19.53
C LEU A 298 12.08 -2.03 -18.74
N LYS A 299 11.05 -1.96 -17.89
CA LYS A 299 10.80 -0.81 -17.01
C LYS A 299 11.95 -0.62 -16.05
N ASP A 300 12.39 -1.68 -15.36
CA ASP A 300 13.50 -1.60 -14.41
C ASP A 300 14.81 -1.16 -15.09
N ARG A 301 15.07 -1.64 -16.32
CA ARG A 301 16.23 -1.19 -17.13
C ARG A 301 16.12 0.28 -17.53
N MET A 302 14.95 0.74 -17.96
CA MET A 302 14.73 2.14 -18.29
C MET A 302 14.87 3.05 -17.07
N GLN A 303 14.27 2.70 -15.94
CA GLN A 303 14.39 3.46 -14.69
C GLN A 303 15.84 3.54 -14.23
N THR A 304 16.60 2.46 -14.38
CA THR A 304 18.05 2.45 -14.18
C THR A 304 18.77 3.42 -15.13
N ALA A 305 18.42 3.41 -16.42
CA ALA A 305 19.07 4.24 -17.45
C ALA A 305 18.71 5.73 -17.37
N VAL A 306 17.49 6.07 -16.94
CA VAL A 306 17.08 7.45 -16.63
C VAL A 306 17.89 7.98 -15.44
N GLY A 307 18.18 7.11 -14.47
CA GLY A 307 18.80 7.49 -13.20
C GLY A 307 17.78 8.10 -12.24
N GLY A 308 18.21 8.32 -10.99
CA GLY A 308 17.37 8.99 -10.01
C GLY A 308 17.19 10.47 -10.37
N GLN A 309 15.98 10.98 -10.18
CA GLN A 309 15.64 12.38 -10.45
C GLN A 309 15.98 13.32 -9.28
N ALA A 310 16.34 12.77 -8.11
CA ALA A 310 16.63 13.54 -6.91
C ALA A 310 17.92 14.37 -7.04
N VAL A 311 17.82 15.65 -6.67
CA VAL A 311 18.96 16.56 -6.61
C VAL A 311 19.70 16.32 -5.28
N ALA A 312 20.94 15.82 -5.38
CA ALA A 312 21.77 15.52 -4.22
C ALA A 312 22.39 16.78 -3.58
N VAL A 313 22.62 17.84 -4.35
CA VAL A 313 23.23 19.10 -3.89
C VAL A 313 22.69 20.28 -4.69
N LEU A 314 22.44 21.40 -4.02
CA LEU A 314 22.00 22.64 -4.66
C LEU A 314 23.16 23.40 -5.29
N SER A 315 22.85 24.29 -6.23
CA SER A 315 23.78 25.32 -6.69
C SER A 315 24.12 26.29 -5.55
N ALA A 316 25.22 27.04 -5.66
CA ALA A 316 25.56 28.05 -4.65
C ALA A 316 24.42 29.07 -4.46
N GLU A 317 23.81 29.52 -5.56
CA GLU A 317 22.69 30.46 -5.58
C GLU A 317 21.41 29.87 -4.93
N ASP A 318 21.04 28.64 -5.30
CA ASP A 318 19.86 27.99 -4.73
C ASP A 318 20.06 27.65 -3.24
N GLU A 319 21.28 27.31 -2.83
CA GLU A 319 21.62 27.09 -1.42
C GLU A 319 21.50 28.39 -0.62
N GLU A 320 21.96 29.53 -1.16
CA GLU A 320 21.79 30.82 -0.50
C GLU A 320 20.31 31.20 -0.31
N ARG A 321 19.50 31.02 -1.36
CA ARG A 321 18.03 31.20 -1.30
C ARG A 321 17.38 30.26 -0.29
N TYR A 322 17.79 28.99 -0.26
CA TYR A 322 17.29 28.02 0.73
C TYR A 322 17.59 28.49 2.15
N GLN A 323 18.83 28.91 2.43
CA GLN A 323 19.21 29.42 3.75
C GLN A 323 18.45 30.72 4.10
N GLN A 324 18.15 31.57 3.12
CA GLN A 324 17.29 32.73 3.33
C GLN A 324 15.87 32.33 3.73
N ALA A 325 15.26 31.37 3.04
CA ALA A 325 13.94 30.86 3.37
C ALA A 325 13.88 30.27 4.79
N VAL A 326 14.92 29.53 5.20
CA VAL A 326 15.04 28.99 6.57
C VAL A 326 15.12 30.12 7.60
N ARG A 327 15.92 31.17 7.37
CA ARG A 327 16.02 32.32 8.28
C ARG A 327 14.69 33.06 8.40
N GLU A 328 13.98 33.27 7.29
CA GLU A 328 12.67 33.93 7.31
C GLU A 328 11.62 33.10 8.06
N LEU A 329 11.64 31.78 7.90
CA LEU A 329 10.78 30.88 8.68
C LEU A 329 11.08 30.96 10.18
N GLN A 330 12.36 30.96 10.57
CA GLN A 330 12.79 31.10 11.97
C GLN A 330 12.38 32.45 12.58
N ARG A 331 12.32 33.51 11.77
CA ARG A 331 11.83 34.84 12.15
C ARG A 331 10.31 34.94 12.25
N GLY A 332 9.58 33.87 11.88
CA GLY A 332 8.11 33.85 11.83
C GLY A 332 7.52 34.42 10.55
N ASN A 333 8.34 34.80 9.57
CA ASN A 333 7.91 35.37 8.28
C ASN A 333 7.49 34.27 7.29
N LYS A 334 6.43 33.53 7.64
CA LYS A 334 5.99 32.32 6.92
C LYS A 334 5.63 32.57 5.45
N ILE A 335 5.02 33.72 5.14
CA ILE A 335 4.65 34.08 3.76
C ILE A 335 5.90 34.28 2.90
N THR A 336 6.88 35.02 3.41
CA THR A 336 8.16 35.26 2.71
C THR A 336 8.95 33.97 2.55
N ALA A 337 9.01 33.13 3.58
CA ALA A 337 9.64 31.82 3.49
C ALA A 337 8.97 30.93 2.44
N SER A 338 7.62 30.93 2.38
CA SER A 338 6.86 30.19 1.37
C SER A 338 7.17 30.68 -0.05
N ALA A 339 7.18 31.99 -0.27
CA ALA A 339 7.49 32.57 -1.59
C ALA A 339 8.90 32.19 -2.08
N LEU A 340 9.91 32.20 -1.20
CA LEU A 340 11.27 31.78 -1.53
C LEU A 340 11.36 30.29 -1.88
N VAL A 341 10.61 29.44 -1.16
CA VAL A 341 10.53 28.01 -1.46
C VAL A 341 9.83 27.75 -2.79
N GLU A 342 8.75 28.48 -3.11
CA GLU A 342 8.10 28.37 -4.42
C GLU A 342 9.02 28.76 -5.57
N GLN A 343 9.85 29.79 -5.40
CA GLN A 343 10.87 30.16 -6.40
C GLN A 343 11.90 29.03 -6.61
N LEU A 344 12.36 28.40 -5.53
CA LEU A 344 13.25 27.24 -5.61
C LEU A 344 12.57 26.04 -6.30
N MET A 345 11.27 25.85 -6.09
CA MET A 345 10.50 24.79 -6.75
C MET A 345 10.28 25.04 -8.24
N GLN A 346 10.41 26.27 -8.71
CA GLN A 346 10.32 26.62 -10.14
C GLN A 346 11.63 26.34 -10.90
N SER A 347 12.77 26.32 -10.21
CA SER A 347 14.08 26.10 -10.84
C SER A 347 14.31 24.60 -11.13
N PRO A 348 14.63 24.21 -12.38
CA PRO A 348 14.89 22.81 -12.72
C PRO A 348 16.03 22.16 -11.92
N GLY A 349 17.00 22.96 -11.48
CA GLY A 349 18.17 22.50 -10.72
C GLY A 349 17.91 22.25 -9.24
N SER A 350 16.77 22.70 -8.70
CA SER A 350 16.51 22.66 -7.25
C SER A 350 15.11 22.13 -6.89
N ARG A 351 14.14 22.14 -7.83
CA ARG A 351 12.79 21.57 -7.66
C ARG A 351 12.74 20.14 -7.13
N ASN A 352 13.82 19.40 -7.39
CA ASN A 352 13.95 17.98 -7.12
C ASN A 352 14.80 17.69 -5.85
N SER A 353 15.05 18.70 -5.02
CA SER A 353 15.82 18.57 -3.79
C SER A 353 14.93 18.13 -2.62
N ALA A 354 15.36 17.08 -1.90
CA ALA A 354 14.68 16.62 -0.69
C ALA A 354 14.60 17.72 0.39
N LYS A 355 15.65 18.55 0.52
CA LYS A 355 15.69 19.64 1.51
C LYS A 355 14.63 20.71 1.24
N ILE A 356 14.40 21.05 -0.04
CA ILE A 356 13.38 22.02 -0.43
C ILE A 356 11.98 21.43 -0.18
N ALA A 357 11.75 20.17 -0.57
CA ALA A 357 10.48 19.49 -0.33
C ALA A 357 10.14 19.34 1.16
N ASP A 358 11.14 19.06 2.01
CA ASP A 358 10.98 19.02 3.47
C ASP A 358 10.68 20.41 4.05
N LEU A 359 11.37 21.45 3.61
CA LEU A 359 11.12 22.82 4.05
C LEU A 359 9.71 23.28 3.67
N LYS A 360 9.27 22.98 2.44
CA LYS A 360 7.90 23.26 1.98
C LYS A 360 6.87 22.62 2.92
N ARG A 361 6.98 21.32 3.17
CA ARG A 361 6.08 20.60 4.09
C ARG A 361 6.03 21.21 5.49
N ARG A 362 7.18 21.67 6.02
CA ARG A 362 7.24 22.35 7.32
C ARG A 362 6.50 23.69 7.31
N ILE A 363 6.69 24.50 6.27
CA ILE A 363 6.00 25.79 6.12
C ILE A 363 4.49 25.55 5.99
N ASP A 364 4.08 24.64 5.11
CA ASP A 364 2.68 24.32 4.85
C ASP A 364 1.97 23.79 6.13
N SER A 365 2.68 23.08 7.01
CA SER A 365 2.12 22.62 8.30
C SER A 365 1.95 23.71 9.36
N GLN A 366 2.58 24.87 9.16
CA GLN A 366 2.57 25.99 10.11
C GLN A 366 1.73 27.18 9.61
N LEU A 367 1.30 27.16 8.35
CA LEU A 367 0.31 28.08 7.80
C LEU A 367 -1.10 27.62 8.23
#